data_AF-A0A1I2F7A7-F1
#
_entry.id   AF-A0A1I2F7A7-F1
#
_cell.length_a   1.000
_cell.length_b   1.000
_cell.length_c   1.000
_cell.angle_alpha   90.00
_cell.angle_beta   90.00
_cell.angle_gamma   90.00
#
_symmetry.space_group_name_H-M   'P 1'
#
loop_
_entity.id
_entity.type
_entity.pdbx_description
1 polymer ?
#
loop_
_entity_poly.entity_id
_entity_poly.type
_entity_poly.pdbx_seq_one_letter_code
_entity_poly.pdbx_strand_id
1 'polypeptide(L)'
;MRQTFYFCLLLIFPSALLAQSNYQSNYIANTPNSPSPGYSNTLVGPFAGNSSMSGQYNTFLGNQAGFSNTTGASNTLIGHQTGFYNTSGNYNALIGFSTGYGNTTGSYNVSIGYATGINNR
;
A
#
# COMPACT_ATOMS: atom_id res chain seq x y z
N MET A 1 -20.82 5.29 56.53
CA MET A 1 -20.02 4.31 55.77
C MET A 1 -20.69 3.96 54.43
N ARG A 2 -20.90 4.92 53.53
CA ARG A 2 -21.57 4.64 52.23
C ARG A 2 -21.10 5.52 51.06
N GLN A 3 -20.02 6.28 51.25
CA GLN A 3 -19.40 7.10 50.19
C GLN A 3 -18.02 6.59 49.75
N THR A 4 -17.39 5.66 50.49
CA THR A 4 -16.12 5.03 50.12
C THR A 4 -16.23 3.89 49.11
N PHE A 5 -17.44 3.38 48.83
CA PHE A 5 -17.65 2.31 47.86
C PHE A 5 -17.77 2.80 46.41
N TYR A 6 -18.15 4.07 46.20
CA TYR A 6 -18.26 4.66 44.86
C TYR A 6 -16.93 5.14 44.30
N PHE A 7 -15.93 5.36 45.16
CA PHE A 7 -14.61 5.84 44.74
C PHE A 7 -13.72 4.73 44.16
N CYS A 8 -14.01 3.46 44.43
CA CYS A 8 -13.30 2.31 43.83
C CYS A 8 -13.92 1.82 42.51
N LEU A 9 -15.18 2.18 42.19
CA LEU A 9 -15.82 1.74 40.94
C LEU A 9 -15.43 2.60 39.72
N LEU A 10 -14.86 3.78 39.96
CA LEU A 10 -14.39 4.72 38.92
C LEU A 10 -12.96 4.43 38.43
N LEU A 11 -12.29 3.38 38.92
CA LEU A 11 -10.92 3.01 38.54
C LEU A 11 -10.83 1.75 37.67
N ILE A 12 -11.96 1.21 37.17
CA ILE A 12 -11.99 0.01 36.30
C ILE A 12 -12.44 0.34 34.87
N PHE A 13 -12.49 1.62 34.48
CA PHE A 13 -12.79 2.04 33.11
C PHE A 13 -11.73 2.97 32.48
N PRO A 14 -10.50 2.48 32.16
CA PRO A 14 -9.69 3.11 31.12
C PRO A 14 -9.81 2.42 29.74
N SER A 15 -10.43 1.25 29.62
CA SER A 15 -10.43 0.51 28.35
C SER A 15 -11.51 0.95 27.35
N ALA A 16 -12.32 1.97 27.69
CA ALA A 16 -13.17 2.68 26.73
C ALA A 16 -12.37 3.44 25.64
N LEU A 17 -11.04 3.33 25.60
CA LEU A 17 -10.17 3.91 24.57
C LEU A 17 -9.49 2.88 23.64
N LEU A 18 -9.88 1.60 23.64
CA LEU A 18 -9.42 0.65 22.59
C LEU A 18 -10.59 -0.15 22.00
N ALA A 19 -11.73 0.52 21.80
CA ALA A 19 -12.72 0.03 20.86
C ALA A 19 -12.24 0.38 19.44
N GLN A 20 -11.52 -0.54 18.78
CA GLN A 20 -11.54 -0.57 17.32
C GLN A 20 -12.33 -1.79 16.87
N SER A 21 -13.64 -1.72 17.09
CA SER A 21 -14.59 -2.67 16.51
C SER A 21 -14.85 -2.32 15.04
N ASN A 22 -14.47 -3.25 14.16
CA ASN A 22 -15.12 -3.61 12.90
C ASN A 22 -15.47 -2.49 11.90
N TYR A 23 -14.66 -2.31 10.83
CA TYR A 23 -15.17 -1.86 9.52
C TYR A 23 -14.44 -2.51 8.32
N GLN A 24 -15.21 -3.33 7.58
CA GLN A 24 -15.13 -3.83 6.18
C GLN A 24 -14.09 -4.87 5.68
N SER A 25 -14.65 -5.98 5.17
CA SER A 25 -14.02 -7.01 4.32
C SER A 25 -13.91 -6.56 2.84
N ASN A 26 -13.02 -5.62 2.53
CA ASN A 26 -12.51 -5.31 1.18
C ASN A 26 -11.11 -4.67 1.30
N TYR A 27 -10.06 -5.29 0.76
CA TYR A 27 -8.68 -4.78 0.84
C TYR A 27 -8.44 -3.65 -0.17
N ILE A 28 -8.98 -2.47 0.12
CA ILE A 28 -8.61 -1.21 -0.53
C ILE A 28 -7.77 -0.46 0.51
N ALA A 29 -6.46 -0.68 0.50
CA ALA A 29 -5.55 0.10 1.34
C ALA A 29 -5.32 1.45 0.65
N ASN A 30 -5.82 2.53 1.25
CA ASN A 30 -5.56 3.91 0.81
C ASN A 30 -4.20 4.43 1.32
N THR A 31 -3.51 3.65 2.16
CA THR A 31 -2.13 3.87 2.58
C THR A 31 -1.39 2.53 2.70
N PRO A 32 -0.12 2.44 2.25
CA PRO A 32 0.75 1.35 2.67
C PRO A 32 0.86 1.36 4.20
N ASN A 33 0.97 0.21 4.85
CA ASN A 33 1.24 0.10 6.30
C ASN A 33 2.67 0.58 6.61
N SER A 34 2.92 1.87 6.40
CA SER A 34 4.20 2.55 6.46
C SER A 34 4.19 3.56 7.61
N PRO A 35 5.31 3.72 8.35
CA PRO A 35 5.44 4.75 9.37
C PRO A 35 5.42 6.18 8.78
N SER A 36 5.52 6.33 7.46
CA SER A 36 5.37 7.60 6.73
C SER A 36 4.76 7.35 5.35
N PRO A 37 3.44 7.05 5.29
CA PRO A 37 2.79 6.65 4.05
C PRO A 37 2.63 7.86 3.11
N GLY A 38 2.94 7.65 1.83
CA GLY A 38 2.59 8.62 0.79
C GLY A 38 1.07 8.74 0.64
N TYR A 39 0.60 9.92 0.22
CA TYR A 39 -0.82 10.19 0.07
C TYR A 39 -1.35 9.89 -1.35
N SER A 40 -2.67 9.76 -1.47
CA SER A 40 -3.40 9.54 -2.72
C SER A 40 -2.98 8.29 -3.50
N ASN A 41 -2.82 7.15 -2.81
CA ASN A 41 -2.54 5.87 -3.44
C ASN A 41 -3.79 4.97 -3.44
N THR A 42 -3.98 4.16 -4.50
CA THR A 42 -4.99 3.10 -4.58
C THR A 42 -4.27 1.77 -4.63
N LEU A 43 -4.28 1.00 -3.53
CA LEU A 43 -3.59 -0.29 -3.43
C LEU A 43 -4.61 -1.41 -3.21
N VAL A 44 -4.70 -2.33 -4.18
CA VAL A 44 -5.69 -3.41 -4.19
C VAL A 44 -4.99 -4.72 -4.51
N GLY A 45 -5.13 -5.70 -3.62
CA GLY A 45 -4.55 -7.03 -3.75
C GLY A 45 -3.46 -7.32 -2.71
N PRO A 46 -3.17 -8.59 -2.41
CA PRO A 46 -2.20 -8.94 -1.39
C PRO A 46 -0.81 -8.47 -1.79
N PHE A 47 -0.11 -7.78 -0.89
CA PHE A 47 1.22 -7.21 -1.13
C PHE A 47 1.29 -6.18 -2.28
N ALA A 48 0.17 -5.53 -2.62
CA ALA A 48 0.20 -4.37 -3.50
C ALA A 48 0.85 -3.18 -2.76
N GLY A 49 1.96 -2.67 -3.29
CA GLY A 49 2.84 -1.75 -2.55
C GLY A 49 3.56 -2.42 -1.37
N ASN A 50 4.27 -1.63 -0.57
CA ASN A 50 5.05 -2.10 0.58
C ASN A 50 4.87 -1.21 1.82
N SER A 51 4.98 -1.82 3.00
CA SER A 51 5.06 -1.20 4.34
C SER A 51 6.14 -0.14 4.57
N SER A 52 6.91 0.26 3.56
CA SER A 52 7.88 1.37 3.64
C SER A 52 7.72 2.39 2.51
N MET A 53 6.63 2.30 1.76
CA MET A 53 6.36 3.19 0.64
C MET A 53 5.94 4.58 1.12
N SER A 54 6.65 5.61 0.64
CA SER A 54 6.36 7.04 0.82
C SER A 54 5.98 7.74 -0.51
N GLY A 55 6.03 7.02 -1.63
CA GLY A 55 5.59 7.47 -2.95
C GLY A 55 4.09 7.81 -3.01
N GLN A 56 3.73 8.75 -3.89
CA GLN A 56 2.41 9.38 -3.95
C GLN A 56 1.74 9.14 -5.31
N TYR A 57 0.40 9.26 -5.37
CA TYR A 57 -0.37 9.22 -6.62
C TYR A 57 -0.25 7.90 -7.41
N ASN A 58 -0.08 6.77 -6.73
CA ASN A 58 0.05 5.47 -7.38
C ASN A 58 -1.27 4.68 -7.41
N THR A 59 -1.48 3.88 -8.45
CA THR A 59 -2.56 2.90 -8.54
C THR A 59 -1.98 1.52 -8.75
N PHE A 60 -1.97 0.68 -7.71
CA PHE A 60 -1.50 -0.70 -7.75
C PHE A 60 -2.67 -1.65 -7.57
N LEU A 61 -2.92 -2.48 -8.58
CA LEU A 61 -4.03 -3.43 -8.58
C LEU A 61 -3.51 -4.81 -8.98
N GLY A 62 -3.42 -5.73 -8.03
CA GLY A 62 -2.96 -7.10 -8.25
C GLY A 62 -2.07 -7.60 -7.13
N ASN A 63 -1.92 -8.92 -7.03
CA ASN A 63 -1.00 -9.50 -6.06
C ASN A 63 0.45 -9.09 -6.38
N GLN A 64 1.16 -8.54 -5.39
CA GLN A 64 2.53 -8.05 -5.51
C GLN A 64 2.75 -6.93 -6.54
N ALA A 65 1.70 -6.22 -6.96
CA ALA A 65 1.83 -5.07 -7.84
C ALA A 65 2.61 -3.94 -7.11
N GLY A 66 3.72 -3.48 -7.69
CA GLY A 66 4.55 -2.42 -7.10
C GLY A 66 5.17 -2.77 -5.75
N PHE A 67 5.36 -4.05 -5.45
CA PHE A 67 5.80 -4.53 -4.13
C PHE A 67 7.08 -3.85 -3.61
N SER A 68 8.09 -3.62 -4.44
CA SER A 68 9.35 -3.01 -3.99
C SER A 68 9.35 -1.48 -4.02
N ASN A 69 8.22 -0.83 -4.32
CA ASN A 69 8.17 0.63 -4.46
C ASN A 69 8.37 1.32 -3.11
N THR A 70 9.37 2.20 -3.06
CA THR A 70 9.70 3.01 -1.88
C THR A 70 9.30 4.46 -2.11
N THR A 71 9.85 5.13 -3.12
CA THR A 71 9.64 6.57 -3.36
C THR A 71 9.00 6.90 -4.70
N GLY A 72 8.81 5.92 -5.58
CA GLY A 72 8.22 6.11 -6.90
C GLY A 72 6.78 6.63 -6.83
N ALA A 73 6.48 7.64 -7.62
CA ALA A 73 5.22 8.36 -7.64
C ALA A 73 4.58 8.35 -9.03
N SER A 74 3.25 8.58 -9.07
CA SER A 74 2.47 8.68 -10.30
C SER A 74 2.55 7.43 -11.20
N ASN A 75 2.59 6.23 -10.63
CA ASN A 75 2.60 4.98 -11.39
C ASN A 75 1.23 4.30 -11.41
N THR A 76 0.86 3.68 -12.53
CA THR A 76 -0.28 2.78 -12.67
C THR A 76 0.23 1.38 -12.96
N LEU A 77 0.13 0.47 -11.98
CA LEU A 77 0.63 -0.91 -12.06
C LEU A 77 -0.53 -1.88 -11.86
N ILE A 78 -0.92 -2.58 -12.91
CA ILE A 78 -2.09 -3.46 -12.89
C ILE A 78 -1.70 -4.89 -13.29
N GLY A 79 -2.05 -5.86 -12.45
CA GLY A 79 -1.87 -7.29 -12.61
C GLY A 79 -0.83 -7.91 -11.65
N HIS A 80 -0.69 -9.24 -11.69
CA HIS A 80 0.18 -9.98 -10.79
C HIS A 80 1.65 -9.68 -11.06
N GLN A 81 2.40 -9.29 -10.02
CA GLN A 81 3.84 -8.98 -10.06
C GLN A 81 4.23 -7.85 -11.04
N THR A 82 3.27 -7.00 -11.41
CA THR A 82 3.54 -5.86 -12.29
C THR A 82 4.35 -4.80 -11.55
N GLY A 83 5.49 -4.39 -12.13
CA GLY A 83 6.42 -3.45 -11.51
C GLY A 83 6.99 -3.92 -10.17
N PHE A 84 7.14 -5.24 -9.98
CA PHE A 84 7.54 -5.83 -8.70
C PHE A 84 8.79 -5.20 -8.09
N TYR A 85 9.83 -4.95 -8.88
CA TYR A 85 11.09 -4.34 -8.43
C TYR A 85 11.18 -2.82 -8.61
N ASN A 86 10.10 -2.13 -8.98
CA ASN A 86 10.15 -0.67 -9.16
C ASN A 86 10.31 -0.02 -7.78
N THR A 87 11.45 0.61 -7.51
CA THR A 87 11.79 1.23 -6.23
C THR A 87 11.52 2.74 -6.23
N SER A 88 11.95 3.45 -7.26
CA SER A 88 11.86 4.92 -7.34
C SER A 88 11.44 5.46 -8.71
N GLY A 89 11.14 4.60 -9.68
CA GLY A 89 10.66 4.99 -11.00
C GLY A 89 9.30 5.68 -10.93
N ASN A 90 9.13 6.74 -11.73
CA ASN A 90 7.95 7.59 -11.75
C ASN A 90 7.23 7.54 -13.10
N TYR A 91 5.95 7.88 -13.12
CA TYR A 91 5.19 8.07 -14.36
C TYR A 91 5.17 6.82 -15.27
N ASN A 92 5.09 5.62 -14.69
CA ASN A 92 4.97 4.38 -15.46
C ASN A 92 3.52 3.90 -15.54
N ALA A 93 3.09 3.44 -16.71
CA ALA A 93 1.83 2.74 -16.93
C ALA A 93 2.10 1.30 -17.37
N LEU A 94 2.07 0.37 -16.42
CA LEU A 94 2.40 -1.03 -16.61
C LEU A 94 1.15 -1.89 -16.35
N ILE A 95 0.76 -2.70 -17.34
CA ILE A 95 -0.48 -3.49 -17.27
C ILE A 95 -0.21 -4.93 -17.76
N GLY A 96 -0.67 -5.92 -17.00
CA GLY A 96 -0.61 -7.35 -17.37
C GLY A 96 0.08 -8.22 -16.32
N PHE A 97 0.64 -9.37 -16.70
CA PHE A 97 1.27 -10.30 -15.76
C PHE A 97 2.79 -10.16 -15.84
N SER A 98 3.45 -9.88 -14.72
CA SER A 98 4.91 -9.66 -14.64
C SER A 98 5.44 -8.55 -15.57
N THR A 99 4.59 -7.60 -15.96
CA THR A 99 5.00 -6.46 -16.79
C THR A 99 5.89 -5.52 -15.99
N GLY A 100 7.04 -5.14 -16.54
CA GLY A 100 8.02 -4.29 -15.86
C GLY A 100 8.57 -4.91 -14.58
N TYR A 101 8.57 -6.24 -14.45
CA TYR A 101 8.97 -6.96 -13.25
C TYR A 101 10.33 -6.49 -12.70
N GLY A 102 11.34 -6.34 -13.56
CA GLY A 102 12.69 -5.87 -13.20
C GLY A 102 12.93 -4.37 -13.43
N ASN A 103 11.89 -3.57 -13.67
CA ASN A 103 12.07 -2.11 -13.71
C ASN A 103 12.38 -1.63 -12.29
N THR A 104 13.54 -1.01 -12.06
CA THR A 104 13.93 -0.51 -10.73
C THR A 104 13.75 1.00 -10.58
N THR A 105 14.23 1.76 -11.56
CA THR A 105 14.30 3.23 -11.51
C THR A 105 13.72 3.89 -12.76
N GLY A 106 13.35 3.09 -13.76
CA GLY A 106 12.89 3.53 -15.05
C GLY A 106 11.61 4.33 -14.90
N SER A 107 11.61 5.51 -15.49
CA SER A 107 10.47 6.43 -15.47
C SER A 107 9.90 6.62 -16.87
N TYR A 108 8.65 7.06 -16.98
CA TYR A 108 7.97 7.35 -18.26
C TYR A 108 7.80 6.14 -19.20
N ASN A 109 7.65 4.95 -18.64
CA ASN A 109 7.44 3.74 -19.44
C ASN A 109 5.97 3.38 -19.57
N VAL A 110 5.57 2.98 -20.77
CA VAL A 110 4.27 2.31 -21.01
C VAL A 110 4.55 0.89 -21.47
N SER A 111 3.96 -0.10 -20.82
CA SER A 111 4.08 -1.50 -21.23
C SER A 111 2.81 -2.25 -20.89
N ILE A 112 2.33 -3.05 -21.85
CA ILE A 112 1.09 -3.82 -21.73
C ILE A 112 1.35 -5.22 -22.27
N GLY A 113 1.05 -6.27 -21.49
CA GLY A 113 1.18 -7.66 -21.95
C GLY A 113 1.63 -8.64 -20.87
N TYR A 114 2.19 -9.78 -21.28
CA TYR A 114 2.78 -10.78 -20.39
C TYR A 114 4.30 -10.63 -20.43
N ALA A 115 4.92 -10.39 -19.27
CA ALA A 115 6.37 -10.30 -19.10
C ALA A 115 7.09 -9.32 -20.06
N THR A 116 6.45 -8.20 -20.40
CA THR A 116 7.04 -7.14 -21.25
C THR A 116 7.67 -6.03 -20.40
N GLY A 117 8.55 -5.21 -20.97
CA GLY A 117 9.14 -4.04 -20.27
C GLY A 117 10.03 -4.37 -19.06
N ILE A 118 10.48 -5.63 -18.92
CA ILE A 118 11.11 -6.18 -17.72
C ILE A 118 12.45 -5.55 -17.31
N ASN A 119 13.10 -4.75 -18.16
CA ASN A 119 14.45 -4.21 -17.93
C ASN A 119 14.54 -2.70 -18.16
N ASN A 120 13.43 -1.97 -18.02
CA ASN A 120 13.49 -0.51 -18.11
C ASN A 120 14.23 0.02 -16.87
N ARG A 121 15.29 0.83 -17.05
CA ARG A 121 16.11 1.38 -15.95
C ARG A 121 16.09 2.89 -15.95
#